data_AF-A0A182J2T2-F1
#
_entry.id   AF-A0A182J2T2-F1
#
_cell.length_a   1.000
_cell.length_b   1.000
_cell.length_c   1.000
_cell.angle_alpha   90.00
_cell.angle_beta   90.00
_cell.angle_gamma   90.00
#
_symmetry.space_group_name_H-M   'P 1'
#
loop_
_entity.id
_entity.type
_entity.pdbx_description
1 polymer ?
#
loop_
_entity_poly.entity_id
_entity_poly.type
_entity_poly.pdbx_seq_one_letter_code
_entity_poly.pdbx_strand_id
1 'polypeptide(L)'
;MLEVIIGVHIVMGLFQQWMIPSVRNSLVPFSNMDLTKTAERLLKLAIPNHLMWLCFFYLTFHSFLNLMGELLHFADRNFYSDWWNANNIDTFWRTWNMPVHKWCVRHLYIPVVDLGYSKVSASVIVFFFSAFFHEYLVSVPLKTFKVWAFTGMMAQIPLSFVAKHMETTYGPRWGNMLVWASIILGQPLAIMMYYHDYVITNYNDVLV
;
A
#
# COMPACT_ATOMS: atom_id res chain seq x y z
N MET A 1 -9.00 22.14 -7.25
CA MET A 1 -10.45 21.85 -7.02
C MET A 1 -11.01 20.93 -8.10
N LEU A 2 -10.94 21.27 -9.39
CA LEU A 2 -11.45 20.42 -10.48
C LEU A 2 -10.81 19.03 -10.53
N GLU A 3 -9.49 18.94 -10.36
CA GLU A 3 -8.78 17.64 -10.33
C GLU A 3 -9.31 16.69 -9.27
N VAL A 4 -9.70 17.20 -8.08
CA VAL A 4 -10.25 16.37 -7.01
C VAL A 4 -11.61 15.81 -7.43
N ILE A 5 -12.47 16.66 -8.00
CA ILE A 5 -13.81 16.24 -8.46
C ILE A 5 -13.69 15.21 -9.58
N ILE A 6 -12.87 15.51 -10.60
CA ILE A 6 -12.63 14.59 -11.73
C ILE A 6 -11.99 13.29 -11.24
N GLY A 7 -10.97 13.37 -10.37
CA GLY A 7 -10.28 12.21 -9.83
C GLY A 7 -11.20 11.31 -9.02
N VAL A 8 -12.11 11.87 -8.21
CA VAL A 8 -13.14 11.09 -7.50
C VAL A 8 -14.04 10.36 -8.51
N HIS A 9 -14.51 11.02 -9.56
CA HIS A 9 -15.35 10.37 -10.58
C HIS A 9 -14.61 9.27 -11.35
N ILE A 10 -13.34 9.49 -11.71
CA ILE A 10 -12.48 8.47 -12.34
C ILE A 10 -12.34 7.27 -11.43
N VAL A 11 -12.05 7.50 -10.15
CA VAL A 11 -11.87 6.42 -9.18
C VAL A 11 -13.15 5.62 -8.98
N MET A 12 -14.29 6.30 -8.85
CA MET A 12 -15.60 5.64 -8.78
C MET A 12 -15.92 4.84 -10.05
N GLY A 13 -15.57 5.37 -11.22
CA GLY A 13 -15.71 4.67 -12.51
C GLY A 13 -14.85 3.40 -12.58
N LEU A 14 -13.57 3.49 -12.23
CA LEU A 14 -12.65 2.35 -12.19
C LEU A 14 -13.12 1.29 -11.19
N PHE A 15 -13.61 1.71 -10.02
CA PHE A 15 -14.14 0.79 -9.03
C PHE A 15 -15.37 0.04 -9.54
N GLN A 16 -16.35 0.76 -10.10
CA GLN A 16 -17.59 0.15 -10.59
C GLN A 16 -17.41 -0.71 -11.84
N GLN A 17 -16.63 -0.24 -12.81
CA GLN A 17 -16.52 -0.88 -14.13
C GLN A 17 -15.41 -1.92 -14.22
N TRP A 18 -14.37 -1.82 -13.37
CA TRP A 18 -13.23 -2.74 -13.42
C TRP A 18 -13.10 -3.55 -12.14
N MET A 19 -13.02 -2.89 -10.98
CA MET A 19 -12.77 -3.60 -9.72
C MET A 19 -13.88 -4.58 -9.36
N ILE A 20 -15.14 -4.13 -9.37
CA ILE A 20 -16.28 -4.97 -9.00
C ILE A 20 -16.41 -6.19 -9.93
N PRO A 21 -16.41 -6.05 -11.27
CA PRO A 21 -16.44 -7.21 -12.17
C PRO A 21 -15.25 -8.16 -11.96
N SER A 22 -14.04 -7.64 -11.72
CA SER A 22 -12.87 -8.47 -11.47
C SER A 22 -12.99 -9.27 -10.16
N VAL A 23 -13.53 -8.67 -9.09
CA VAL A 23 -13.85 -9.38 -7.84
C VAL A 23 -14.93 -10.43 -8.06
N ARG A 24 -16.01 -10.07 -8.76
CA ARG A 24 -17.12 -10.99 -9.06
C ARG A 24 -16.66 -12.22 -9.85
N ASN A 25 -15.84 -12.03 -10.86
CA ASN A 25 -15.31 -13.12 -11.66
C ASN A 25 -14.27 -13.98 -10.91
N SER A 26 -13.84 -13.55 -9.72
CA SER A 26 -12.91 -14.28 -8.86
C SER A 26 -13.57 -14.88 -7.61
N LEU A 27 -14.92 -14.95 -7.55
CA LEU A 27 -15.71 -15.38 -6.37
C LEU A 27 -15.67 -16.88 -6.01
N VAL A 28 -14.95 -17.75 -6.72
CA VAL A 28 -14.74 -19.10 -6.15
C VAL A 28 -13.86 -18.95 -4.89
N PRO A 29 -14.28 -19.42 -3.71
CA PRO A 29 -13.59 -19.20 -2.45
C PRO A 29 -12.13 -19.66 -2.53
N PHE A 30 -11.19 -18.80 -2.11
CA PHE A 30 -9.76 -19.16 -2.02
C PHE A 30 -9.50 -20.39 -1.13
N SER A 31 -10.44 -20.75 -0.25
CA SER A 31 -10.35 -21.91 0.64
C SER A 31 -10.36 -23.27 -0.07
N ASN A 32 -10.92 -23.36 -1.28
CA ASN A 32 -11.09 -24.63 -2.01
C ASN A 32 -10.25 -24.67 -3.31
N MET A 33 -9.30 -23.75 -3.48
CA MET A 33 -8.59 -23.55 -4.74
C MET A 33 -7.17 -24.12 -4.73
N ASP A 34 -6.84 -24.83 -5.80
CA ASP A 34 -5.46 -25.18 -6.18
C ASP A 34 -4.59 -23.91 -6.27
N LEU A 35 -3.35 -23.99 -5.78
CA LEU A 35 -2.37 -22.90 -5.71
C LEU A 35 -2.23 -22.17 -7.06
N THR A 36 -2.25 -22.94 -8.15
CA THR A 36 -2.13 -22.42 -9.52
C THR A 36 -3.28 -21.48 -9.87
N LYS A 37 -4.51 -21.85 -9.52
CA LYS A 37 -5.71 -21.05 -9.80
C LYS A 37 -5.78 -19.81 -8.91
N THR A 38 -5.30 -19.92 -7.66
CA THR A 38 -5.17 -18.79 -6.75
C THR A 38 -4.17 -17.76 -7.29
N ALA A 39 -3.00 -18.20 -7.75
CA ALA A 39 -1.99 -17.33 -8.37
C ALA A 39 -2.51 -16.64 -9.64
N GLU A 40 -3.17 -17.38 -10.53
CA GLU A 40 -3.78 -16.82 -11.75
C GLU A 40 -4.78 -15.70 -11.43
N ARG A 41 -5.63 -15.91 -10.42
CA ARG A 41 -6.63 -14.91 -10.02
C ARG A 41 -6.02 -13.69 -9.35
N LEU A 42 -5.04 -13.90 -8.47
CA LEU A 42 -4.31 -12.81 -7.84
C LEU A 42 -3.63 -11.91 -8.88
N LEU A 43 -3.04 -12.50 -9.92
CA LEU A 43 -2.44 -11.73 -11.03
C LEU A 43 -3.48 -10.94 -11.82
N LYS A 44 -4.66 -11.51 -12.07
CA LYS A 44 -5.78 -10.80 -12.72
C LYS A 44 -6.29 -9.63 -11.89
N LEU A 45 -6.26 -9.72 -10.56
CA LEU A 45 -6.63 -8.64 -9.64
C LEU A 45 -5.52 -7.60 -9.44
N ALA A 46 -4.25 -7.98 -9.63
CA ALA A 46 -3.11 -7.13 -9.32
C ALA A 46 -3.09 -5.84 -10.15
N ILE A 47 -3.39 -5.91 -11.45
CA ILE A 47 -3.40 -4.74 -12.35
C ILE A 47 -4.48 -3.72 -11.98
N PRO A 48 -5.79 -4.08 -11.91
CA PRO A 48 -6.82 -3.13 -11.50
C PRO A 48 -6.57 -2.57 -10.10
N ASN A 49 -6.11 -3.42 -9.18
CA ASN A 49 -5.74 -2.99 -7.83
C ASN A 49 -4.62 -1.96 -7.85
N HIS A 50 -3.53 -2.25 -8.55
CA HIS A 50 -2.38 -1.35 -8.62
C HIS A 50 -2.75 0.00 -9.25
N LEU A 51 -3.46 -0.01 -10.37
CA LEU A 51 -3.93 1.24 -10.99
C LEU A 51 -4.82 2.03 -10.02
N MET A 52 -5.67 1.33 -9.27
CA MET A 52 -6.52 1.98 -8.29
C MET A 52 -5.72 2.68 -7.18
N TRP A 53 -4.68 2.02 -6.68
CA TRP A 53 -3.75 2.61 -5.72
C TRP A 53 -2.99 3.81 -6.28
N LEU A 54 -2.57 3.79 -7.54
CA LEU A 54 -1.94 4.95 -8.19
C LEU A 54 -2.90 6.14 -8.30
N CYS A 55 -4.15 5.89 -8.70
CA CYS A 55 -5.18 6.92 -8.75
C CYS A 55 -5.49 7.49 -7.36
N PHE A 56 -5.61 6.63 -6.33
CA PHE A 56 -5.81 7.08 -4.95
C PHE A 56 -4.62 7.88 -4.43
N PHE A 57 -3.39 7.47 -4.75
CA PHE A 57 -2.19 8.20 -4.40
C PHE A 57 -2.24 9.62 -4.97
N TYR A 58 -2.47 9.76 -6.28
CA TYR A 58 -2.54 11.06 -6.94
C TYR A 58 -3.68 11.91 -6.38
N LEU A 59 -4.89 11.34 -6.29
CA LEU A 59 -6.06 12.05 -5.78
C LEU A 59 -5.84 12.57 -4.35
N THR A 60 -5.24 11.77 -3.48
CA THR A 60 -5.03 12.12 -2.08
C THR A 60 -3.85 13.06 -1.90
N PHE A 61 -2.64 12.61 -2.26
CA PHE A 61 -1.40 13.30 -1.93
C PHE A 61 -1.11 14.49 -2.86
N HIS A 62 -1.51 14.40 -4.13
CA HIS A 62 -1.35 15.49 -5.07
C HIS A 62 -2.56 16.43 -4.99
N SER A 63 -3.73 16.00 -5.45
CA SER A 63 -4.83 16.94 -5.67
C SER A 63 -5.51 17.39 -4.37
N PHE A 64 -5.84 16.47 -3.45
CA PHE A 64 -6.57 16.80 -2.23
C PHE A 64 -5.72 17.56 -1.21
N LEU A 65 -4.52 17.08 -0.88
CA LEU A 65 -3.65 17.76 0.09
C LEU A 65 -3.17 19.13 -0.41
N ASN A 66 -2.91 19.32 -1.72
CA ASN A 66 -2.64 20.66 -2.25
C ASN A 66 -3.85 21.57 -2.18
N LEU A 67 -5.06 21.06 -2.46
CA LEU A 67 -6.30 21.85 -2.27
C LEU A 67 -6.46 22.29 -0.81
N MET A 68 -6.26 21.38 0.14
CA MET A 68 -6.30 21.72 1.56
C MET A 68 -5.20 22.73 1.92
N GLY A 69 -4.01 22.59 1.34
CA GLY A 69 -2.91 23.53 1.51
C GLY A 69 -3.25 24.94 1.02
N GLU A 70 -3.92 25.06 -0.12
CA GLU A 70 -4.43 26.35 -0.61
C GLU A 70 -5.49 26.92 0.33
N LEU A 71 -6.51 26.14 0.70
CA LEU A 71 -7.60 26.62 1.54
C LEU A 71 -7.16 27.04 2.94
N LEU A 72 -6.16 26.36 3.49
CA LEU A 72 -5.61 26.64 4.82
C LEU A 72 -4.44 27.62 4.79
N HIS A 73 -4.07 28.14 3.62
CA HIS A 73 -2.86 28.96 3.41
C HIS A 73 -1.58 28.28 3.96
N PHE A 74 -1.49 26.96 3.81
CA PHE A 74 -0.35 26.16 4.23
C PHE A 74 0.72 26.08 3.12
N ALA A 75 1.91 26.56 3.43
CA ALA A 75 2.99 26.71 2.46
C ALA A 75 3.85 25.44 2.24
N ASP A 76 4.01 24.56 3.25
CA ASP A 76 4.80 23.33 3.08
C ASP A 76 3.99 22.26 2.33
N ARG A 77 4.18 22.21 1.01
CA ARG A 77 3.44 21.28 0.13
C ARG A 77 4.24 20.03 -0.24
N ASN A 78 5.33 19.75 0.50
CA ASN A 78 6.10 18.53 0.29
C ASN A 78 5.41 17.32 0.93
N PHE A 79 4.34 16.83 0.28
CA PHE A 79 3.56 15.68 0.72
C PHE A 79 4.15 14.34 0.26
N TYR A 80 4.92 14.34 -0.83
CA TYR A 80 5.60 13.17 -1.38
C TYR A 80 6.82 13.63 -2.21
N SER A 81 7.78 12.72 -2.44
CA SER A 81 8.93 12.91 -3.33
C SER A 81 8.88 11.90 -4.48
N ASP A 82 9.92 11.80 -5.31
CA ASP A 82 9.99 10.97 -6.52
C ASP A 82 10.13 9.46 -6.24
N TRP A 83 9.20 8.93 -5.43
CA TRP A 83 9.18 7.53 -4.97
C TRP A 83 9.11 6.51 -6.11
N TRP A 84 8.59 6.90 -7.28
CA TRP A 84 8.54 6.04 -8.47
C TRP A 84 9.94 5.74 -9.03
N ASN A 85 10.91 6.60 -8.76
CA ASN A 85 12.33 6.42 -9.11
C ASN A 85 13.14 5.77 -7.97
N ALA A 86 12.49 5.29 -6.90
CA ALA A 86 13.20 4.69 -5.78
C ALA A 86 13.99 3.46 -6.23
N ASN A 87 15.29 3.46 -5.97
CA ASN A 87 16.19 2.36 -6.32
C ASN A 87 16.11 1.18 -5.36
N ASN A 88 15.40 1.31 -4.23
CA ASN A 88 15.17 0.24 -3.27
C ASN A 88 13.92 0.56 -2.42
N ILE A 89 13.47 -0.44 -1.67
CA ILE A 89 12.25 -0.39 -0.85
C ILE A 89 12.36 0.63 0.30
N ASP A 90 13.54 0.83 0.88
CA ASP A 90 13.74 1.80 1.96
C ASP A 90 13.55 3.23 1.44
N THR A 91 14.12 3.57 0.28
CA THR A 91 13.89 4.87 -0.37
C THR A 91 12.41 5.09 -0.68
N PHE A 92 11.71 4.07 -1.19
CA PHE A 92 10.26 4.14 -1.46
C PHE A 92 9.46 4.50 -0.20
N TRP A 93 9.65 3.77 0.91
CA TRP A 93 8.90 4.00 2.15
C TRP A 93 9.15 5.38 2.79
N ARG A 94 10.28 6.01 2.49
CA ARG A 94 10.62 7.36 2.98
C ARG A 94 10.09 8.49 2.11
N THR A 95 9.75 8.21 0.84
CA THR A 95 9.44 9.23 -0.15
C THR A 95 7.98 9.24 -0.59
N TRP A 96 7.24 8.15 -0.42
CA TRP A 96 5.84 8.08 -0.87
C TRP A 96 4.89 8.96 -0.04
N ASN A 97 5.06 9.01 1.28
CA ASN A 97 4.20 9.75 2.20
C ASN A 97 5.06 10.51 3.22
N MET A 98 5.47 11.71 2.82
CA MET A 98 6.37 12.55 3.61
C MET A 98 5.77 12.96 4.96
N PRO A 99 4.47 13.30 5.11
CA PRO A 99 3.89 13.62 6.41
C PRO A 99 4.04 12.49 7.42
N VAL A 100 3.69 11.25 7.05
CA VAL A 100 3.83 10.09 7.93
C VAL A 100 5.29 9.77 8.17
N HIS A 101 6.13 9.82 7.13
CA HIS A 101 7.57 9.58 7.27
C HIS A 101 8.21 10.56 8.26
N LYS A 102 8.01 11.87 8.08
CA LYS A 102 8.51 12.93 8.98
C LYS A 102 8.00 12.73 10.41
N TRP A 103 6.72 12.36 10.57
CA TRP A 103 6.15 12.08 11.89
C TRP A 103 6.83 10.88 12.58
N CYS A 104 6.98 9.77 11.86
CA CYS A 104 7.66 8.57 12.37
C CYS A 104 9.12 8.84 12.71
N VAL A 105 9.84 9.59 11.87
CA VAL A 105 11.24 9.96 12.13
C VAL A 105 11.35 10.76 13.44
N ARG A 106 10.53 11.80 13.58
CA ARG A 106 10.59 12.72 14.71
C ARG A 106 10.09 12.11 16.03
N HIS A 107 9.02 11.34 16.00
CA HIS A 107 8.31 10.92 17.22
C HIS A 107 8.54 9.46 17.60
N LEU A 108 9.07 8.63 16.69
CA LEU A 108 9.36 7.22 16.97
C LEU A 108 10.84 6.92 16.78
N TYR A 109 11.39 7.16 15.59
CA TYR A 109 12.74 6.72 15.25
C TYR A 109 13.82 7.43 16.08
N ILE A 110 13.87 8.77 16.04
CA ILE A 110 14.88 9.55 16.77
C ILE A 110 14.81 9.28 18.28
N PRO A 111 13.63 9.35 18.94
CA PRO A 111 13.55 9.04 20.37
C PRO A 111 14.03 7.63 20.74
N VAL A 112 13.73 6.61 19.93
CA VAL A 112 14.20 5.24 20.18
C VAL A 112 15.72 5.13 20.04
N VAL A 113 16.30 5.80 19.05
CA VAL A 113 17.77 5.86 18.90
C VAL A 113 18.42 6.62 20.05
N ASP A 114 17.83 7.73 20.51
CA ASP A 114 18.31 8.53 21.62
C ASP A 114 18.24 7.76 22.97
N LEU A 115 17.32 6.80 23.10
CA LEU A 115 17.27 5.85 24.22
C LEU A 115 18.38 4.79 24.19
N GLY A 116 19.26 4.80 23.18
CA GLY A 116 20.41 3.90 23.05
C GLY A 116 20.13 2.62 22.26
N TYR A 117 18.95 2.47 21.64
CA TYR A 117 18.67 1.32 20.79
C TYR A 117 19.38 1.43 19.43
N SER A 118 19.67 0.28 18.82
CA SER A 118 20.29 0.24 17.49
C SER A 118 19.35 0.82 16.41
N LYS A 119 19.94 1.35 15.34
CA LYS A 119 19.18 1.84 14.17
C LYS A 119 18.25 0.77 13.57
N VAL A 120 18.65 -0.50 13.61
CA VAL A 120 17.84 -1.63 13.14
C VAL A 120 16.63 -1.82 14.05
N SER A 121 16.85 -1.85 15.37
CA SER A 121 15.77 -1.95 16.36
C SER A 121 14.77 -0.80 16.22
N ALA A 122 15.25 0.43 16.04
CA ALA A 122 14.40 1.60 15.80
C ALA A 122 13.56 1.46 14.53
N SER A 123 14.16 1.00 13.43
CA SER A 123 13.41 0.71 12.19
C SER A 123 12.36 -0.37 12.38
N VAL A 124 12.68 -1.47 13.07
CA VAL A 124 11.72 -2.55 13.37
C VAL A 124 10.53 -2.02 14.17
N ILE A 125 10.76 -1.16 15.16
CA ILE A 125 9.69 -0.55 15.96
C ILE A 125 8.80 0.35 15.10
N VAL A 126 9.37 1.16 14.21
CA VAL A 126 8.61 1.99 13.27
C VAL A 126 7.75 1.13 12.34
N PHE A 127 8.31 0.06 11.78
CA PHE A 127 7.57 -0.87 10.92
C PHE A 127 6.48 -1.61 11.70
N PHE A 128 6.72 -2.01 12.94
CA PHE A 128 5.72 -2.64 13.80
C PHE A 128 4.53 -1.69 14.07
N PHE A 129 4.82 -0.44 14.43
CA PHE A 129 3.79 0.58 14.66
C PHE A 129 2.99 0.84 13.37
N SER A 130 3.68 0.95 12.22
CA SER A 130 3.03 1.08 10.92
C SER A 130 2.15 -0.13 10.60
N ALA A 131 2.64 -1.36 10.82
CA ALA A 131 1.90 -2.60 10.60
C ALA A 131 0.63 -2.68 11.44
N PHE A 132 0.69 -2.23 12.70
CA PHE A 132 -0.48 -2.12 13.57
C PHE A 132 -1.56 -1.21 12.97
N PHE A 133 -1.20 -0.01 12.50
CA PHE A 133 -2.17 0.90 11.89
C PHE A 133 -2.74 0.37 10.57
N HIS A 134 -1.93 -0.30 9.74
CA HIS A 134 -2.42 -0.92 8.51
C HIS A 134 -3.44 -2.02 8.81
N GLU A 135 -3.17 -2.89 9.79
CA GLU A 135 -4.14 -3.89 10.22
C GLU A 135 -5.38 -3.25 10.81
N TYR A 136 -5.24 -2.26 11.70
CA TYR A 136 -6.37 -1.57 12.33
C TYR A 136 -7.30 -0.91 11.30
N LEU A 137 -6.74 -0.18 10.33
CA LEU A 137 -7.52 0.54 9.31
C LEU A 137 -8.23 -0.38 8.32
N VAL A 138 -7.73 -1.61 8.11
CA VAL A 138 -8.34 -2.57 7.19
C VAL A 138 -9.31 -3.49 7.94
N SER A 139 -8.88 -4.04 9.08
CA SER A 139 -9.59 -5.08 9.82
C SER A 139 -10.82 -4.57 10.56
N VAL A 140 -10.76 -3.36 11.14
CA VAL A 140 -11.89 -2.80 11.90
C VAL A 140 -13.08 -2.45 11.01
N PRO A 141 -12.94 -1.69 9.89
CA PRO A 141 -14.08 -1.37 9.04
C PRO A 141 -14.71 -2.60 8.37
N LEU A 142 -13.88 -3.57 7.99
CA LEU A 142 -14.34 -4.83 7.38
C LEU A 142 -14.82 -5.85 8.42
N LYS A 143 -14.60 -5.60 9.71
CA LYS A 143 -14.91 -6.52 10.83
C LYS A 143 -14.29 -7.91 10.65
N THR A 144 -13.09 -7.99 10.10
CA THR A 144 -12.36 -9.25 9.91
C THR A 144 -10.97 -9.16 10.52
N PHE A 145 -10.51 -10.19 11.23
CA PHE A 145 -9.18 -10.20 11.86
C PHE A 145 -8.35 -11.36 11.29
N LYS A 146 -7.48 -11.05 10.30
CA LYS A 146 -6.66 -12.06 9.61
C LYS A 146 -5.15 -11.88 9.76
N VAL A 147 -4.69 -10.71 10.21
CA VAL A 147 -3.26 -10.39 10.43
C VAL A 147 -2.40 -10.44 9.15
N TRP A 148 -3.03 -10.48 7.96
CA TRP A 148 -2.30 -10.51 6.68
C TRP A 148 -1.72 -9.13 6.34
N ALA A 149 -2.41 -8.03 6.65
CA ALA A 149 -1.89 -6.68 6.40
C ALA A 149 -0.70 -6.39 7.33
N PHE A 150 -0.81 -6.80 8.60
CA PHE A 150 0.29 -6.74 9.55
C PHE A 150 1.51 -7.54 9.06
N THR A 151 1.31 -8.81 8.71
CA THR A 151 2.39 -9.69 8.23
C THR A 151 3.03 -9.15 6.95
N GLY A 152 2.22 -8.64 6.01
CA GLY A 152 2.70 -8.04 4.77
C GLY A 152 3.58 -6.81 4.99
N MET A 153 3.27 -5.99 6.00
CA MET A 153 4.10 -4.85 6.41
C MET A 153 5.40 -5.29 7.09
N MET A 154 5.35 -6.28 7.99
CA MET A 154 6.56 -6.81 8.63
C MET A 154 7.50 -7.50 7.63
N ALA A 155 6.95 -8.15 6.60
CA ALA A 155 7.72 -8.75 5.51
C ALA A 155 8.47 -7.73 4.63
N GLN A 156 8.16 -6.43 4.74
CA GLN A 156 8.92 -5.37 4.05
C GLN A 156 10.33 -5.22 4.62
N ILE A 157 10.56 -5.58 5.89
CA ILE A 157 11.87 -5.49 6.54
C ILE A 157 12.88 -6.44 5.85
N PRO A 158 12.64 -7.76 5.75
CA PRO A 158 13.54 -8.66 5.01
C PRO A 158 13.62 -8.27 3.52
N LEU A 159 12.50 -7.86 2.91
CA LEU A 159 12.50 -7.41 1.52
C LEU A 159 13.38 -6.17 1.31
N SER A 160 13.50 -5.27 2.29
CA SER A 160 14.38 -4.11 2.19
C SER A 160 15.86 -4.48 2.09
N PHE A 161 16.29 -5.52 2.81
CA PHE A 161 17.66 -6.04 2.71
C PHE A 161 17.91 -6.69 1.36
N VAL A 162 16.95 -7.47 0.86
CA VAL A 162 17.01 -8.06 -0.49
C VAL A 162 17.06 -6.98 -1.56
N ALA A 163 16.20 -5.95 -1.46
CA ALA A 163 16.18 -4.82 -2.38
C ALA A 163 17.49 -4.07 -2.40
N LYS A 164 18.09 -3.87 -1.23
CA LYS A 164 19.40 -3.23 -1.12
C LYS A 164 20.48 -4.08 -1.77
N HIS A 165 20.46 -5.40 -1.54
CA HIS A 165 21.39 -6.32 -2.19
C HIS A 165 21.23 -6.30 -3.73
N MET A 166 19.99 -6.31 -4.24
CA MET A 166 19.73 -6.24 -5.68
C MET A 166 20.23 -4.93 -6.29
N GLU A 167 19.99 -3.80 -5.62
CA GLU A 167 20.50 -2.48 -6.02
C GLU A 167 22.03 -2.47 -6.11
N THR A 168 22.72 -3.01 -5.09
CA THR A 168 24.19 -2.97 -5.04
C THR A 168 24.86 -3.97 -5.99
N THR A 169 24.27 -5.14 -6.18
CA THR A 169 24.87 -6.25 -6.95
C THR A 169 24.58 -6.14 -8.44
N TYR A 170 23.32 -5.82 -8.80
CA TYR A 170 22.87 -5.80 -10.19
C TYR A 170 22.61 -4.39 -10.74
N GLY A 171 22.58 -3.39 -9.85
CA GLY A 171 22.46 -1.98 -10.19
C GLY A 171 21.11 -1.37 -9.85
N PRO A 172 20.99 -0.03 -9.92
CA PRO A 172 19.82 0.71 -9.42
C PRO A 172 18.49 0.33 -10.09
N ARG A 173 18.53 -0.01 -11.38
CA ARG A 173 17.34 -0.41 -12.14
C ARG A 173 16.71 -1.70 -11.63
N TRP A 174 17.52 -2.67 -11.21
CA TRP A 174 17.01 -3.94 -10.67
C TRP A 174 16.35 -3.75 -9.30
N GLY A 175 16.92 -2.86 -8.48
CA GLY A 175 16.28 -2.46 -7.23
C GLY A 175 14.95 -1.73 -7.47
N ASN A 176 14.87 -0.83 -8.45
CA ASN A 176 13.61 -0.19 -8.85
C ASN A 176 12.58 -1.19 -9.40
N MET A 177 12.99 -2.19 -10.21
CA MET A 177 12.11 -3.26 -10.66
C MET A 177 11.52 -4.05 -9.49
N LEU A 178 12.31 -4.31 -8.45
CA LEU A 178 11.83 -4.98 -7.24
C LEU A 178 10.85 -4.09 -6.45
N VAL A 179 11.08 -2.77 -6.40
CA VAL A 179 10.13 -1.81 -5.82
C VAL A 179 8.78 -1.91 -6.53
N TRP A 180 8.75 -1.80 -7.86
CA TRP A 180 7.50 -1.92 -8.62
C TRP A 180 6.83 -3.29 -8.45
N ALA A 181 7.59 -4.38 -8.48
CA ALA A 181 7.05 -5.72 -8.22
C ALA A 181 6.40 -5.81 -6.82
N SER A 182 7.03 -5.21 -5.81
CA SER A 182 6.49 -5.19 -4.44
C SER A 182 5.22 -4.36 -4.30
N ILE A 183 5.08 -3.25 -5.03
CA ILE A 183 3.90 -2.38 -4.97
C ILE A 183 2.73 -3.03 -5.73
N ILE A 184 3.01 -3.81 -6.77
CA ILE A 184 1.98 -4.53 -7.53
C ILE A 184 1.50 -5.79 -6.79
N LEU A 185 2.44 -6.60 -6.27
CA LEU A 185 2.14 -7.93 -5.73
C LEU A 185 2.15 -8.00 -4.19
N GLY A 186 2.64 -6.98 -3.51
CA GLY A 186 2.82 -6.98 -2.06
C GLY A 186 1.61 -6.48 -1.29
N GLN A 187 1.82 -5.44 -0.49
CA GLN A 187 0.85 -4.97 0.51
C GLN A 187 -0.52 -4.59 -0.08
N PRO A 188 -0.60 -3.87 -1.22
CA PRO A 188 -1.88 -3.55 -1.84
C PRO A 188 -2.72 -4.76 -2.20
N LEU A 189 -2.08 -5.86 -2.62
CA LEU A 189 -2.78 -7.10 -2.96
C LEU A 189 -3.28 -7.81 -1.70
N ALA A 190 -2.56 -7.71 -0.58
CA ALA A 190 -3.05 -8.21 0.71
C ALA A 190 -4.35 -7.53 1.13
N ILE A 191 -4.45 -6.19 1.02
CA ILE A 191 -5.69 -5.45 1.29
C ILE A 191 -6.82 -5.92 0.36
N MET A 192 -6.50 -6.16 -0.91
CA MET A 192 -7.49 -6.65 -1.88
C MET A 192 -8.08 -8.01 -1.47
N MET A 193 -7.27 -8.91 -0.89
CA MET A 193 -7.76 -10.18 -0.37
C MET A 193 -8.76 -10.00 0.79
N TYR A 194 -8.52 -9.05 1.70
CA TYR A 194 -9.50 -8.72 2.75
C TYR A 194 -10.83 -8.25 2.16
N TYR A 195 -10.79 -7.35 1.19
CA TYR A 195 -11.99 -6.85 0.54
C TYR A 195 -12.73 -7.96 -0.20
N HIS A 196 -12.01 -8.81 -0.94
CA HIS A 196 -12.57 -9.96 -1.65
C HIS A 196 -13.28 -10.92 -0.70
N ASP A 197 -12.64 -11.30 0.42
CA ASP A 197 -13.25 -12.17 1.41
C ASP A 197 -14.48 -11.54 2.08
N TYR A 198 -14.43 -10.23 2.36
CA TYR A 198 -15.59 -9.49 2.87
C TYR A 198 -16.76 -9.52 1.87
N VAL A 199 -16.49 -9.30 0.59
CA VAL A 199 -17.51 -9.33 -0.47
C VAL A 199 -18.11 -10.72 -0.61
N ILE A 200 -17.30 -11.78 -0.63
CA ILE A 200 -17.80 -13.15 -0.64
C ILE A 200 -18.68 -13.39 0.59
N THR A 201 -18.21 -13.08 1.79
CA THR A 201 -18.93 -13.41 3.03
C THR A 201 -20.29 -12.71 3.14
N ASN A 202 -20.41 -11.46 2.65
CA ASN A 202 -21.60 -10.64 2.85
C ASN A 202 -22.52 -10.54 1.63
N TYR A 203 -22.01 -10.83 0.43
CA TYR A 203 -22.75 -10.61 -0.82
C TYR A 203 -22.78 -11.85 -1.72
N ASN A 204 -22.35 -13.03 -1.27
CA ASN A 204 -22.35 -14.25 -2.10
C ASN A 204 -23.70 -14.47 -2.79
N ASP A 205 -24.80 -14.34 -2.05
CA ASP A 205 -26.15 -14.64 -2.52
C ASP A 205 -26.67 -13.65 -3.57
N VAL A 206 -26.04 -12.46 -3.69
CA VAL A 206 -26.39 -11.42 -4.68
C VAL A 206 -25.49 -11.47 -5.91
N LEU A 207 -24.36 -12.16 -5.80
CA LEU A 207 -23.31 -12.21 -6.81
C LEU A 207 -23.27 -13.52 -7.61
N VAL A 208 -24.01 -14.54 -7.16
CA VAL A 208 -24.25 -15.80 -7.87
C VAL A 208 -25.50 -15.69 -8.74
#